data_AF-A0A413BG13-F1
#
_entry.id   AF-A0A413BG13-F1
#
_cell.length_a   1.000
_cell.length_b   1.000
_cell.length_c   1.000
_cell.angle_alpha   90.00
_cell.angle_beta   90.00
_cell.angle_gamma   90.00
#
_symmetry.space_group_name_H-M   'P 1'
#
loop_
_entity.id
_entity.type
_entity.pdbx_description
1 polymer ?
#
loop_
_entity_poly.entity_id
_entity_poly.type
_entity_poly.pdbx_seq_one_letter_code
_entity_poly.pdbx_strand_id
1 'polypeptide(L)'
;MDHKVAEKTGTAHNVRYVDDMVLFDSSKRRLHKALEFIEAEVKATKQTVKDNWQVFILSKRPLDFLGFKFHTNKTTIRKSIMLRISRKARTIARAAYASIRNAHAMVSYVGYIVNSDSQRFYEKWVRPFVNIAQLKGVIADEDRKQHQACVAV
;
A
#
# COMPACT_ATOMS: atom_id res chain seq x y z
N MET A 1 17.95 -10.71 9.16
CA MET A 1 17.91 -11.31 7.81
C MET A 1 18.38 -10.30 6.77
N ASP A 2 17.76 -9.12 6.70
CA ASP A 2 18.02 -8.13 5.64
C ASP A 2 19.48 -7.64 5.58
N HIS A 3 20.11 -7.42 6.74
CA HIS A 3 21.55 -7.11 6.81
C HIS A 3 22.42 -8.25 6.26
N LYS A 4 22.12 -9.51 6.62
CA LYS A 4 22.83 -10.70 6.12
C LYS A 4 22.59 -10.95 4.63
N VAL A 5 21.39 -10.62 4.12
CA VAL A 5 21.06 -10.71 2.69
C VAL A 5 21.92 -9.70 1.92
N ALA A 6 21.94 -8.44 2.35
CA ALA A 6 22.77 -7.41 1.70
C ALA A 6 24.27 -7.78 1.76
N GLU A 7 24.75 -8.22 2.92
CA GLU A 7 26.14 -8.59 3.18
C GLU A 7 26.59 -9.80 2.35
N LYS A 8 25.79 -10.88 2.29
CA LYS A 8 26.18 -12.13 1.61
C LYS A 8 25.94 -12.14 0.11
N THR A 9 25.03 -11.32 -0.39
CA THR A 9 24.60 -11.39 -1.80
C THR A 9 25.06 -10.20 -2.62
N GLY A 10 25.48 -9.12 -1.96
CA GLY A 10 25.88 -7.87 -2.62
C GLY A 10 24.72 -7.14 -3.30
N THR A 11 23.46 -7.54 -3.03
CA THR A 11 22.29 -6.81 -3.55
C THR A 11 22.26 -5.43 -2.93
N ALA A 12 22.49 -4.40 -3.75
CA ALA A 12 22.72 -3.03 -3.31
C ALA A 12 21.49 -2.41 -2.61
N HIS A 13 20.28 -2.81 -3.01
CA HIS A 13 19.05 -2.23 -2.48
C HIS A 13 17.99 -3.30 -2.26
N ASN A 14 17.45 -3.39 -1.05
CA ASN A 14 16.29 -4.20 -0.73
C ASN A 14 15.27 -3.38 0.05
N VAL A 15 14.00 -3.76 -0.07
CA VAL A 15 12.89 -3.21 0.71
C VAL A 15 12.08 -4.39 1.24
N ARG A 16 11.79 -4.37 2.54
CA ARG A 16 10.98 -5.40 3.19
C ARG A 16 9.82 -4.77 3.94
N TYR A 17 8.64 -5.35 3.76
CA TYR A 17 7.45 -5.06 4.56
C TYR A 17 6.83 -6.37 5.04
N VAL A 18 7.09 -6.70 6.31
CA VAL A 18 6.72 -7.99 6.92
C VAL A 18 7.28 -9.14 6.07
N ASP A 19 6.44 -9.91 5.38
CA ASP A 19 6.82 -11.06 4.55
C ASP A 19 7.05 -10.67 3.08
N ASP A 20 6.64 -9.47 2.67
CA ASP A 20 6.73 -9.00 1.29
C ASP A 20 8.09 -8.31 1.08
N MET A 21 8.97 -8.96 0.31
CA MET A 21 10.34 -8.50 0.04
C MET A 21 10.54 -8.16 -1.43
N VAL A 22 11.25 -7.07 -1.69
CA VAL A 22 11.68 -6.66 -3.03
C VAL A 22 13.19 -6.42 -3.00
N LEU A 23 13.90 -7.07 -3.92
CA LEU A 23 15.35 -6.93 -4.09
C LEU A 23 15.66 -6.32 -5.45
N PHE A 24 16.64 -5.42 -5.49
CA PHE A 24 17.11 -4.78 -6.72
C PHE A 24 18.59 -5.07 -6.92
N ASP A 25 18.92 -5.49 -8.15
CA ASP A 25 20.30 -5.70 -8.59
C ASP A 25 20.36 -5.61 -10.12
N SER A 26 21.53 -5.26 -10.65
CA SER A 26 21.83 -5.30 -12.09
C SER A 26 22.13 -6.71 -12.60
N SER A 27 22.40 -7.68 -11.71
CA SER A 27 22.70 -9.06 -12.05
C SER A 27 21.61 -10.03 -11.59
N LYS A 28 20.95 -10.66 -12.56
CA LYS A 28 19.98 -11.75 -12.30
C LYS A 28 20.61 -12.88 -11.47
N ARG A 29 21.88 -13.21 -11.73
CA ARG A 29 22.61 -14.27 -11.00
C ARG A 29 22.73 -13.95 -9.51
N ARG A 30 22.96 -12.68 -9.13
CA ARG A 30 23.01 -12.27 -7.71
C ARG A 30 21.62 -12.36 -7.06
N LEU A 31 20.56 -11.97 -7.78
CA LEU A 31 19.19 -12.10 -7.28
C LEU A 31 18.79 -13.57 -7.01
N HIS A 32 19.15 -14.50 -7.92
CA HIS A 32 18.89 -15.92 -7.69
C HIS A 32 19.68 -16.47 -6.49
N LYS A 33 20.97 -16.11 -6.35
CA LYS A 33 21.75 -16.46 -5.14
C LYS A 33 21.15 -15.90 -3.86
N ALA A 34 20.60 -14.69 -3.91
CA ALA A 34 19.90 -14.10 -2.77
C ALA A 34 18.63 -14.87 -2.40
N LEU A 35 17.86 -15.30 -3.41
CA LEU A 35 16.70 -16.15 -3.20
C LEU A 35 17.08 -17.50 -2.56
N GLU A 36 18.09 -18.19 -3.08
CA GLU A 36 18.59 -19.46 -2.52
C GLU A 36 18.97 -19.31 -1.03
N PHE A 37 19.63 -18.20 -0.69
CA PHE A 37 19.98 -17.88 0.69
C PHE A 37 18.74 -17.64 1.57
N ILE A 38 17.77 -16.86 1.07
CA ILE A 38 16.51 -16.61 1.78
C ILE A 38 15.75 -17.91 2.01
N GLU A 39 15.63 -18.77 0.99
CA GLU A 39 14.97 -20.07 1.11
C GLU A 39 15.62 -20.95 2.18
N ALA A 40 16.96 -20.97 2.26
CA ALA A 40 17.68 -21.72 3.29
C ALA A 40 17.38 -21.21 4.71
N GLU A 41 17.41 -19.88 4.92
CA GLU A 41 17.11 -19.26 6.22
C GLU A 41 15.65 -19.47 6.63
N VAL A 42 14.71 -19.30 5.68
CA VAL A 42 13.27 -19.48 5.91
C VAL A 42 12.96 -20.94 6.24
N LYS A 43 13.61 -21.90 5.58
CA LYS A 43 13.48 -23.33 5.86
C LYS A 43 13.95 -23.70 7.27
N ALA A 44 14.99 -23.04 7.79
CA ALA A 44 15.44 -23.23 9.17
C ALA A 44 14.35 -22.88 10.20
N THR A 45 13.43 -21.98 9.84
CA THR A 45 12.26 -21.60 10.66
C THR A 45 10.98 -22.37 10.34
N LYS A 46 11.06 -23.47 9.57
CA LYS A 46 9.93 -24.28 9.10
C LYS A 46 8.90 -23.50 8.27
N GLN A 47 9.35 -22.46 7.59
CA GLN A 47 8.55 -21.69 6.63
C GLN A 47 9.01 -22.01 5.21
N THR A 48 8.24 -21.57 4.22
CA THR A 48 8.60 -21.70 2.80
C THR A 48 8.38 -20.39 2.07
N VAL A 49 9.24 -20.12 1.09
CA VAL A 49 9.02 -19.01 0.16
C VAL A 49 7.89 -19.41 -0.79
N LYS A 50 6.97 -18.48 -1.05
CA LYS A 50 5.85 -18.72 -1.94
C LYS A 50 6.30 -18.79 -3.40
N ASP A 51 5.87 -19.82 -4.14
CA ASP A 51 6.32 -20.11 -5.51
C ASP A 51 6.00 -19.04 -6.57
N ASN A 52 5.25 -17.99 -6.20
CA ASN A 52 4.85 -16.91 -7.10
C ASN A 52 5.85 -15.74 -7.15
N TRP A 53 7.07 -15.92 -6.61
CA TRP A 53 8.15 -14.95 -6.74
C TRP A 53 8.58 -14.80 -8.20
N GLN A 54 9.10 -13.64 -8.58
CA GLN A 54 9.45 -13.33 -9.96
C GLN A 54 10.70 -12.44 -10.04
N VAL A 55 11.58 -12.72 -11.01
CA VAL A 55 12.73 -11.87 -11.37
C VAL A 55 12.48 -11.27 -12.75
N PHE A 56 12.39 -9.93 -12.82
CA PHE A 56 12.11 -9.23 -14.08
C PHE A 56 12.78 -7.86 -14.12
N ILE A 57 12.84 -7.28 -15.32
CA ILE A 57 13.43 -5.96 -15.57
C ILE A 57 12.32 -4.90 -15.47
N LEU A 58 12.56 -3.83 -14.70
CA LEU A 58 11.58 -2.78 -14.42
C LEU A 58 11.12 -2.01 -15.67
N SER A 59 11.95 -1.95 -16.73
CA SER A 59 11.56 -1.31 -18.00
C SER A 59 10.51 -2.10 -18.79
N LYS A 60 10.36 -3.41 -18.52
CA LYS A 60 9.38 -4.27 -19.18
C LYS A 60 8.09 -4.40 -18.38
N ARG A 61 8.15 -4.21 -17.07
CA ARG A 61 7.01 -4.39 -16.17
C ARG A 61 7.15 -3.48 -14.93
N PRO A 62 6.07 -2.81 -14.49
CA PRO A 62 6.09 -2.05 -13.25
C PRO A 62 6.20 -2.97 -12.03
N LEU A 63 6.88 -2.50 -11.00
CA LEU A 63 6.93 -3.14 -9.69
C LEU A 63 5.58 -2.93 -8.98
N ASP A 64 4.90 -4.02 -8.62
CA ASP A 64 3.68 -3.97 -7.80
C ASP A 64 4.04 -4.28 -6.35
N PHE A 65 3.95 -3.28 -5.46
CA PHE A 65 4.36 -3.39 -4.06
C PHE A 65 3.48 -2.49 -3.17
N LEU A 66 3.01 -3.02 -2.03
CA LEU A 66 2.18 -2.32 -1.04
C LEU A 66 0.98 -1.54 -1.60
N GLY A 67 0.34 -2.10 -2.63
CA GLY A 67 -0.84 -1.50 -3.25
C GLY A 67 -0.54 -0.42 -4.29
N PHE A 68 0.73 -0.14 -4.56
CA PHE A 68 1.20 0.74 -5.62
C PHE A 68 1.85 -0.05 -6.75
N LYS A 69 1.85 0.56 -7.93
CA LYS A 69 2.57 0.12 -9.12
C LYS A 69 3.54 1.21 -9.53
N PHE A 70 4.82 0.94 -9.32
CA PHE A 70 5.93 1.81 -9.66
C PHE A 70 6.36 1.54 -11.10
N HIS A 71 6.14 2.53 -11.96
CA HIS A 71 6.67 2.57 -13.32
C HIS A 71 7.92 3.46 -13.33
N THR A 72 8.67 3.46 -14.43
CA THR A 72 9.88 4.29 -14.56
C THR A 72 9.63 5.78 -14.36
N ASN A 73 8.45 6.29 -14.72
CA ASN A 73 8.14 7.72 -14.72
C ASN A 73 6.90 8.10 -13.91
N LYS A 74 6.23 7.15 -13.27
CA LYS A 74 4.99 7.40 -12.52
C LYS A 74 4.70 6.28 -11.54
N THR A 75 3.93 6.60 -10.51
CA THR A 75 3.40 5.66 -9.53
C THR A 75 1.89 5.63 -9.66
N THR A 76 1.31 4.45 -9.85
CA THR A 76 -0.14 4.28 -9.98
C THR A 76 -0.69 3.39 -8.88
N ILE A 77 -1.96 3.51 -8.53
CA ILE A 77 -2.60 2.63 -7.53
C ILE A 77 -2.97 1.29 -8.17
N ARG A 78 -2.86 0.19 -7.42
CA ARG A 78 -3.36 -1.13 -7.86
C ARG A 78 -4.86 -1.06 -8.18
N LYS A 79 -5.26 -1.64 -9.32
CA LYS A 79 -6.65 -1.62 -9.82
C LYS A 79 -7.69 -2.03 -8.76
N SER A 80 -7.39 -3.06 -7.95
CA SER A 80 -8.28 -3.52 -6.89
C SER A 80 -8.53 -2.45 -5.82
N ILE A 81 -7.51 -1.68 -5.46
CA ILE A 81 -7.62 -0.56 -4.52
C ILE A 81 -8.41 0.57 -5.16
N MET A 82 -8.10 0.95 -6.40
CA MET A 82 -8.88 1.97 -7.12
C MET A 82 -10.39 1.64 -7.13
N LEU A 83 -10.75 0.39 -7.46
CA LEU A 83 -12.14 -0.06 -7.44
C LEU A 83 -12.76 0.00 -6.05
N ARG A 84 -12.01 -0.35 -5.00
CA ARG A 84 -12.46 -0.27 -3.61
C ARG A 84 -12.76 1.17 -3.20
N ILE A 85 -11.88 2.11 -3.56
CA ILE A 85 -12.04 3.54 -3.31
C ILE A 85 -13.29 4.07 -4.01
N SER A 86 -13.45 3.83 -5.32
CA SER A 86 -14.62 4.32 -6.07
C SER A 86 -15.95 3.71 -5.61
N ARG A 87 -15.95 2.45 -5.17
CA ARG A 87 -17.14 1.82 -4.58
C ARG A 87 -17.48 2.47 -3.25
N LYS A 88 -16.48 2.68 -2.38
CA LYS A 88 -16.68 3.32 -1.08
C LYS A 88 -17.23 4.74 -1.25
N ALA A 89 -16.66 5.55 -2.14
CA ALA A 89 -17.16 6.89 -2.43
C ALA A 89 -18.64 6.89 -2.83
N ARG A 90 -19.05 5.99 -3.74
CA ARG A 90 -20.46 5.83 -4.14
C ARG A 90 -21.37 5.33 -3.03
N THR A 91 -20.87 4.43 -2.16
CA THR A 91 -21.62 3.99 -0.99
C THR A 91 -21.90 5.16 -0.04
N ILE A 92 -20.92 6.03 0.17
CA ILE A 92 -21.07 7.22 1.03
C ILE A 92 -22.06 8.20 0.41
N ALA A 93 -21.94 8.46 -0.91
CA ALA A 93 -22.85 9.36 -1.62
C ALA A 93 -24.33 8.92 -1.56
N ARG A 94 -24.59 7.62 -1.42
CA ARG A 94 -25.95 7.07 -1.32
C ARG A 94 -26.45 6.97 0.12
N ALA A 95 -25.58 7.15 1.11
CA ALA A 95 -25.97 7.07 2.51
C ALA A 95 -26.69 8.37 2.92
N ALA A 96 -27.68 8.25 3.81
CA ALA A 96 -28.39 9.41 4.34
C ALA A 96 -27.48 10.36 5.14
N TYR A 97 -26.42 9.82 5.76
CA TYR A 97 -25.41 10.59 6.49
C TYR A 97 -24.04 9.92 6.39
N ALA A 98 -22.98 10.71 6.56
CA ALA A 98 -21.61 10.21 6.61
C ALA A 98 -21.31 9.64 8.00
N SER A 99 -21.34 8.30 8.13
CA SER A 99 -20.93 7.64 9.37
C SER A 99 -19.44 7.79 9.63
N ILE A 100 -19.04 7.84 10.91
CA ILE A 100 -17.62 7.94 11.33
C ILE A 100 -16.74 6.85 10.69
N ARG A 101 -17.23 5.60 10.65
CA ARG A 101 -16.54 4.47 10.01
C ARG A 101 -16.29 4.71 8.52
N ASN A 102 -17.28 5.28 7.82
CA ASN A 102 -17.13 5.60 6.40
C ASN A 102 -16.19 6.79 6.18
N ALA A 103 -16.24 7.79 7.06
CA ALA A 103 -15.33 8.93 7.04
C ALA A 103 -13.87 8.47 7.19
N HIS A 104 -13.54 7.70 8.23
CA HIS A 104 -12.18 7.16 8.42
C HIS A 104 -11.73 6.31 7.23
N ALA A 105 -12.58 5.42 6.73
CA ALA A 105 -12.23 4.58 5.59
C ALA A 105 -11.89 5.43 4.36
N MET A 106 -12.68 6.45 4.07
CA MET A 106 -12.46 7.32 2.92
C MET A 106 -11.20 8.19 3.10
N VAL A 107 -10.97 8.74 4.30
CA VAL A 107 -9.77 9.53 4.60
C VAL A 107 -8.50 8.67 4.51
N SER A 108 -8.54 7.42 4.99
CA SER A 108 -7.44 6.47 4.80
C SER A 108 -7.12 6.25 3.32
N TYR A 109 -8.14 6.13 2.47
CA TYR A 109 -7.95 5.98 1.03
C TYR A 109 -7.38 7.21 0.32
N VAL A 110 -7.55 8.41 0.87
CA VAL A 110 -6.91 9.63 0.33
C VAL A 110 -5.39 9.50 0.35
N GLY A 111 -4.82 8.77 1.31
CA GLY A 111 -3.38 8.49 1.36
C GLY A 111 -2.86 7.81 0.10
N TYR A 112 -3.61 6.88 -0.51
CA TYR A 112 -3.22 6.27 -1.77
C TYR A 112 -3.24 7.26 -2.94
N ILE A 113 -4.22 8.17 -2.96
CA ILE A 113 -4.40 9.14 -4.03
C ILE A 113 -3.29 10.19 -4.01
N VAL A 114 -2.97 10.73 -2.83
CA VAL A 114 -1.96 11.79 -2.67
C VAL A 114 -0.54 11.26 -2.98
N ASN A 115 -0.27 9.99 -2.67
CA ASN A 115 1.04 9.37 -2.90
C ASN A 115 1.14 8.66 -4.26
N SER A 116 0.34 9.05 -5.25
CA SER A 116 0.38 8.47 -6.61
C SER A 116 -0.09 9.45 -7.68
N ASP A 117 0.23 9.14 -8.94
CA ASP A 117 -0.24 9.84 -10.14
C ASP A 117 -1.69 9.48 -10.48
N SER A 118 -2.58 9.56 -9.49
CA SER A 118 -3.98 9.14 -9.58
C SER A 118 -4.97 10.32 -9.51
N GLN A 119 -4.51 11.54 -9.80
CA GLN A 119 -5.33 12.76 -9.72
C GLN A 119 -6.56 12.70 -10.65
N ARG A 120 -6.38 12.27 -11.91
CA ARG A 120 -7.49 12.09 -12.86
C ARG A 120 -8.52 11.06 -12.37
N PHE A 121 -8.05 10.04 -11.66
CA PHE A 121 -8.93 9.05 -11.05
C PHE A 121 -9.75 9.67 -9.92
N TYR A 122 -9.11 10.45 -9.04
CA TYR A 122 -9.78 11.15 -7.95
C TYR A 122 -10.87 12.11 -8.47
N GLU A 123 -10.52 12.95 -9.44
CA GLU A 123 -11.43 13.95 -10.02
C GLU A 123 -12.67 13.31 -10.64
N LYS A 124 -12.51 12.18 -11.33
CA LYS A 124 -13.60 11.51 -12.03
C LYS A 124 -14.44 10.60 -11.14
N TRP A 125 -13.82 9.87 -10.21
CA TRP A 125 -14.47 8.74 -9.52
C TRP A 125 -14.60 8.89 -8.01
N VAL A 126 -14.07 9.97 -7.43
CA VAL A 126 -14.11 10.19 -5.98
C VAL A 126 -14.71 11.57 -5.68
N ARG A 127 -14.10 12.64 -6.19
CA ARG A 127 -14.49 14.04 -5.92
C ARG A 127 -15.99 14.33 -6.17
N PRO A 128 -16.66 13.79 -7.19
CA PRO A 128 -18.08 14.05 -7.41
C PRO A 128 -19.01 13.43 -6.36
N PHE A 129 -18.52 12.44 -5.61
CA PHE A 129 -19.33 11.63 -4.70
C PHE A 129 -19.09 11.96 -3.22
N VAL A 130 -17.89 12.46 -2.87
CA VAL A 130 -17.52 12.73 -1.49
C VAL A 130 -16.74 14.04 -1.36
N ASN A 131 -17.04 14.80 -0.32
CA ASN A 131 -16.24 15.96 0.08
C ASN A 131 -15.30 15.55 1.23
N ILE A 132 -14.00 15.44 0.92
CA ILE A 132 -12.99 15.00 1.89
C ILE A 132 -12.88 15.96 3.10
N ALA A 133 -13.06 17.27 2.90
CA ALA A 133 -12.99 18.23 4.00
C ALA A 133 -14.14 18.03 4.98
N GLN A 134 -15.36 17.80 4.48
CA GLN A 134 -16.52 17.48 5.32
C GLN A 134 -16.31 16.16 6.09
N LEU A 135 -15.77 15.12 5.45
CA LEU A 135 -15.49 13.85 6.12
C LEU A 135 -14.43 13.99 7.23
N LYS A 136 -13.42 14.85 7.05
CA LYS A 136 -12.46 15.18 8.12
C LYS A 136 -13.14 15.94 9.28
N GLY A 137 -14.09 16.82 8.99
CA GLY A 137 -14.91 17.49 10.01
C GLY A 137 -15.71 16.51 10.86
N VAL A 138 -16.37 15.52 10.22
CA VAL A 138 -17.09 14.45 10.93
C VAL A 138 -16.17 13.69 11.89
N ILE A 139 -14.94 13.38 11.47
CA ILE A 139 -13.96 12.72 12.34
C ILE A 139 -13.59 13.61 13.52
N ALA A 140 -13.25 14.87 13.26
CA ALA A 140 -12.85 15.81 14.31
C ALA A 140 -13.95 16.05 15.36
N ASP A 141 -15.20 16.12 14.95
CA ASP A 141 -16.32 16.30 15.88
C ASP A 141 -16.57 15.05 16.73
N GLU A 142 -16.41 13.85 16.16
CA GLU A 142 -16.52 12.61 16.91
C GLU A 142 -15.37 12.46 17.92
N ASP A 143 -14.13 12.73 17.49
CA ASP A 143 -12.95 12.71 18.37
C ASP A 143 -13.10 13.69 19.54
N ARG A 144 -13.66 14.88 19.30
CA ARG A 144 -13.93 15.86 20.37
C ARG A 144 -14.93 15.33 21.41
N LYS A 145 -16.00 14.67 20.97
CA LYS A 145 -16.99 14.07 21.89
C LYS A 145 -16.35 12.96 22.73
N GLN A 146 -15.53 12.10 22.12
CA GLN A 146 -14.82 11.05 22.82
C GLN A 146 -13.87 11.62 23.88
N HIS A 147 -13.07 12.64 23.54
CA HIS A 147 -12.19 13.30 24.50
C HIS A 147 -12.94 13.94 25.68
N GLN A 148 -14.10 14.54 25.43
CA GLN A 148 -14.95 15.11 26.49
C GLN A 148 -15.56 14.03 27.40
N ALA A 149 -15.84 12.83 26.87
CA ALA A 149 -16.35 11.70 27.64
C ALA A 149 -15.28 11.01 28.50
N CYS A 150 -13.99 11.13 28.15
CA CYS A 150 -12.88 10.47 28.83
C CYS A 150 -12.50 11.04 30.21
N VAL A 151 -13.35 11.84 30.86
CA VAL A 151 -13.08 12.41 32.19
C VAL A 151 -14.17 11.99 33.18
N ALA A 152 -14.05 10.75 33.68
CA ALA A 152 -14.63 10.31 34.94
C ALA A 152 -13.79 9.12 35.43
N VAL A 153 -12.78 9.41 36.24
CA VAL A 153 -12.15 8.44 37.16
C VAL A 153 -12.54 8.86 38.57
#